data_AF-C8WX65-F1
#
_entry.id   AF-C8WX65-F1
#
_cell.length_a   1.000
_cell.length_b   1.000
_cell.length_c   1.000
_cell.angle_alpha   90.00
_cell.angle_beta   90.00
_cell.angle_gamma   90.00
#
_symmetry.space_group_name_H-M   'P 1'
#
loop_
_entity.id
_entity.type
_entity.pdbx_description
1 polymer ?
#
loop_
_entity_poly.entity_id
_entity_poly.type
_entity_poly.pdbx_seq_one_letter_code
_entity_poly.pdbx_strand_id
1 'polypeptide(L)'
;MRDWVMRLIDFVAPSGSEEAVVQSLLDHVREAADEIWVDALGNGIARKRGEGPHLMLAAHVDEPGVMVIDIDDRGYLRVVSVGEVHARECVGQEVRFTNGAVGLVHADPAKQGDLDFDALVVDVGARSREDAERMAPIGTAGAVHVPAATWGESVVTGRALDNRLGCAVAAEVFRNLAARGLNVSVAFTAQNAVGARAAQAAAFQLEPRYALVIDGATADDVFNHQTVLSLGKGPVLKVMDRGTVVPLEGKRAVEKAADRLNLLLQYEVSREAWSDTGAIQLARAGCVAVALGYPVRRAGAFAMTADISDAERLVDLAVATVETLLG
;
A
#
# COMPACT_ATOMS: atom_id res chain seq x y z
N MET A 1 -4.68 -4.39 -16.00
CA MET A 1 -4.23 -3.86 -14.69
C MET A 1 -4.83 -2.49 -14.38
N ARG A 2 -4.61 -1.47 -15.22
CA ARG A 2 -5.07 -0.07 -15.01
C ARG A 2 -6.50 0.09 -14.50
N ASP A 3 -7.50 -0.37 -15.26
CA ASP A 3 -8.91 -0.15 -14.90
C ASP A 3 -9.27 -0.77 -13.55
N TRP A 4 -8.62 -1.87 -13.18
CA TRP A 4 -8.83 -2.50 -11.89
C TRP A 4 -8.21 -1.69 -10.75
N VAL A 5 -6.98 -1.21 -10.94
CA VAL A 5 -6.31 -0.31 -9.98
C VAL A 5 -7.15 0.96 -9.77
N MET A 6 -7.71 1.54 -10.83
CA MET A 6 -8.59 2.70 -10.70
C MET A 6 -9.83 2.41 -9.86
N ARG A 7 -10.44 1.22 -9.98
CA ARG A 7 -11.54 0.79 -9.09
C ARG A 7 -11.07 0.54 -7.66
N LEU A 8 -9.88 0.01 -7.47
CA LEU A 8 -9.31 -0.19 -6.13
C LEU A 8 -9.11 1.16 -5.41
N ILE A 9 -8.80 2.24 -6.13
CA ILE A 9 -8.66 3.60 -5.58
C ILE A 9 -10.02 4.15 -5.10
N ASP A 10 -11.17 3.63 -5.54
CA ASP A 10 -12.46 4.13 -5.06
C ASP A 10 -12.75 3.70 -3.61
N PHE A 11 -12.17 2.60 -3.14
CA PHE A 11 -12.32 2.14 -1.75
C PHE A 11 -11.57 3.03 -0.76
N VAL A 12 -12.28 3.64 0.17
CA VAL A 12 -11.69 4.44 1.26
C VAL A 12 -11.27 3.47 2.35
N ALA A 13 -9.97 3.26 2.52
CA ALA A 13 -9.46 2.28 3.49
C ALA A 13 -8.24 2.77 4.27
N PRO A 14 -8.39 3.78 5.14
CA PRO A 14 -7.38 4.08 6.15
C PRO A 14 -7.09 2.85 7.03
N SER A 15 -5.91 2.81 7.65
CA SER A 15 -5.52 1.69 8.52
C SER A 15 -6.60 1.36 9.56
N GLY A 16 -7.04 0.10 9.60
CA GLY A 16 -8.13 -0.40 10.43
C GLY A 16 -9.52 -0.40 9.77
N SER A 17 -9.65 -0.01 8.50
CA SER A 17 -10.92 -0.02 7.73
C SER A 17 -10.78 -0.70 6.36
N GLU A 18 -9.97 -1.75 6.26
CA GLU A 18 -9.55 -2.36 4.99
C GLU A 18 -10.51 -3.41 4.43
N GLU A 19 -11.53 -3.82 5.18
CA GLU A 19 -12.37 -5.00 4.89
C GLU A 19 -12.91 -5.03 3.46
N ALA A 20 -13.50 -3.93 2.97
CA ALA A 20 -14.14 -3.90 1.66
C ALA A 20 -13.15 -4.09 0.50
N VAL A 21 -11.98 -3.46 0.58
CA VAL A 21 -10.95 -3.58 -0.45
C VAL A 21 -10.22 -4.93 -0.35
N VAL A 22 -9.99 -5.44 0.86
CA VAL A 22 -9.50 -6.80 1.09
C VAL A 22 -10.42 -7.83 0.44
N GLN A 23 -11.74 -7.71 0.65
CA GLN A 23 -12.70 -8.62 0.03
C GLN A 23 -12.65 -8.55 -1.50
N SER A 24 -12.56 -7.35 -2.08
CA SER A 24 -12.41 -7.18 -3.53
C SER A 24 -11.14 -7.83 -4.08
N LEU A 25 -10.04 -7.77 -3.34
CA LEU A 25 -8.76 -8.39 -3.72
C LEU A 25 -8.82 -9.91 -3.63
N LEU A 26 -9.42 -10.44 -2.55
CA LEU A 26 -9.63 -11.87 -2.36
C LEU A 26 -10.55 -12.47 -3.42
N ASP A 27 -11.61 -11.76 -3.81
CA ASP A 27 -12.49 -12.16 -4.90
C ASP A 27 -11.73 -12.28 -6.23
N HIS A 28 -10.79 -11.36 -6.51
CA HIS A 28 -9.99 -11.36 -7.75
C HIS A 28 -9.05 -12.57 -7.86
N VAL A 29 -8.54 -13.06 -6.73
CA VAL A 29 -7.61 -14.21 -6.71
C VAL A 29 -8.29 -15.55 -6.40
N ARG A 30 -9.61 -15.55 -6.17
CA ARG A 30 -10.34 -16.71 -5.64
C ARG A 30 -10.18 -17.97 -6.48
N GLU A 31 -10.31 -17.86 -7.79
CA GLU A 31 -10.24 -19.01 -8.71
C GLU A 31 -8.84 -19.65 -8.76
N ALA A 32 -7.79 -18.92 -8.37
CA ALA A 32 -6.43 -19.42 -8.32
C ALA A 32 -6.06 -20.05 -6.97
N ALA A 33 -6.87 -19.85 -5.93
CA ALA A 33 -6.57 -20.28 -4.57
C ALA A 33 -7.31 -21.57 -4.19
N ASP A 34 -6.67 -22.39 -3.36
CA ASP A 34 -7.31 -23.54 -2.70
C ASP A 34 -7.97 -23.13 -1.38
N GLU A 35 -7.44 -22.09 -0.72
CA GLU A 35 -7.94 -21.53 0.54
C GLU A 35 -7.88 -20.00 0.54
N ILE A 36 -8.89 -19.39 1.17
CA ILE A 36 -8.96 -17.95 1.39
C ILE A 36 -9.52 -17.69 2.79
N TRP A 37 -8.92 -16.77 3.52
CA TRP A 37 -9.42 -16.31 4.80
C TRP A 37 -9.01 -14.86 5.07
N VAL A 38 -9.67 -14.25 6.06
CA VAL A 38 -9.25 -12.99 6.66
C VAL A 38 -8.83 -13.28 8.10
N ASP A 39 -7.65 -12.82 8.50
CA ASP A 39 -7.19 -13.02 9.87
C ASP A 39 -7.70 -11.97 10.85
N ALA A 40 -7.35 -12.11 12.14
CA ALA A 40 -7.83 -11.25 13.21
C ALA A 40 -7.39 -9.78 13.08
N LEU A 41 -6.36 -9.47 12.29
CA LEU A 41 -5.90 -8.10 12.05
C LEU A 41 -6.40 -7.54 10.71
N GLY A 42 -7.20 -8.30 9.98
CA GLY A 42 -7.78 -7.87 8.70
C GLY A 42 -6.93 -8.21 7.48
N ASN A 43 -5.86 -9.01 7.61
CA ASN A 43 -5.11 -9.45 6.44
C ASN A 43 -5.98 -10.36 5.57
N GLY A 44 -6.14 -10.04 4.29
CA GLY A 44 -6.73 -10.93 3.32
C GLY A 44 -5.70 -11.91 2.80
N ILE A 45 -5.88 -13.21 3.06
CA ILE A 45 -4.91 -14.22 2.67
C ILE A 45 -5.54 -15.22 1.71
N ALA A 46 -4.86 -15.48 0.60
CA ALA A 46 -5.18 -16.55 -0.34
C ALA A 46 -3.98 -17.49 -0.49
N ARG A 47 -4.24 -18.80 -0.56
CA ARG A 47 -3.21 -19.84 -0.61
C ARG A 47 -3.45 -20.81 -1.74
N LYS A 48 -2.39 -21.10 -2.50
CA LYS A 48 -2.25 -22.27 -3.36
C LYS A 48 -1.35 -23.29 -2.67
N ARG A 49 -1.81 -24.54 -2.57
CA ARG A 49 -0.99 -25.65 -2.10
C ARG A 49 -0.15 -26.18 -3.26
N GLY A 50 1.10 -26.47 -2.95
CA GLY A 50 2.06 -27.04 -3.89
C GLY A 50 3.18 -27.74 -3.13
N GLU A 51 4.11 -28.32 -3.88
CA GLU A 51 5.33 -28.91 -3.33
C GLU A 51 6.43 -27.86 -3.16
N GLY A 52 7.44 -28.19 -2.34
CA GLY A 52 8.60 -27.32 -2.12
C GLY A 52 8.37 -26.23 -1.07
N PRO A 53 9.32 -25.29 -0.96
CA PRO A 53 9.29 -24.26 0.07
C PRO A 53 8.11 -23.32 -0.13
N HIS A 54 7.54 -22.86 0.98
CA HIS A 54 6.43 -21.91 0.94
C HIS A 54 6.93 -20.50 0.63
N LEU A 55 6.28 -19.89 -0.35
CA LEU A 55 6.48 -18.51 -0.78
C LEU A 55 5.33 -17.62 -0.29
N MET A 56 5.64 -16.49 0.31
CA MET A 56 4.67 -15.44 0.62
C MET A 56 4.85 -14.24 -0.32
N LEU A 57 3.77 -13.80 -0.94
CA LEU A 57 3.64 -12.48 -1.56
C LEU A 57 2.94 -11.56 -0.56
N ALA A 58 3.39 -10.32 -0.43
CA ALA A 58 2.75 -9.34 0.44
C ALA A 58 2.63 -7.99 -0.26
N ALA A 59 1.49 -7.32 -0.09
CA ALA A 59 1.27 -5.94 -0.48
C ALA A 59 0.23 -5.34 0.46
N HIS A 60 0.46 -4.13 0.96
CA HIS A 60 -0.45 -3.53 1.91
C HIS A 60 -1.62 -2.82 1.23
N VAL A 61 -2.75 -2.87 1.90
CA VAL A 61 -4.03 -2.45 1.36
C VAL A 61 -4.43 -1.07 1.87
N ASP A 62 -4.04 -0.78 3.11
CA ASP A 62 -4.37 0.47 3.76
C ASP A 62 -3.65 1.66 3.15
N GLU A 63 -4.21 2.83 3.39
CA GLU A 63 -3.67 4.12 2.98
C GLU A 63 -3.60 5.07 4.18
N PRO A 64 -2.79 6.13 4.13
CA PRO A 64 -2.84 7.21 5.11
C PRO A 64 -4.20 7.93 5.09
N GLY A 65 -4.66 8.37 6.26
CA GLY A 65 -5.97 9.00 6.39
C GLY A 65 -6.12 9.81 7.66
N VAL A 66 -7.38 10.04 8.04
CA VAL A 66 -7.76 10.76 9.25
C VAL A 66 -8.82 9.97 10.02
N MET A 67 -8.96 10.25 11.31
CA MET A 67 -10.00 9.65 12.16
C MET A 67 -10.64 10.70 13.04
N VAL A 68 -11.97 10.66 13.17
CA VAL A 68 -12.72 11.54 14.07
C VAL A 68 -12.34 11.21 15.52
N ILE A 69 -11.90 12.21 16.28
CA ILE A 69 -11.52 12.06 17.70
C ILE A 69 -12.44 12.81 18.65
N ASP A 70 -13.11 13.86 18.18
CA ASP A 70 -14.06 14.64 18.95
C ASP A 70 -14.98 15.41 18.01
N ILE A 71 -16.10 15.89 18.53
CA ILE A 71 -17.11 16.66 17.82
C ILE A 71 -17.48 17.86 18.69
N ASP A 72 -17.39 19.06 18.14
CA ASP A 72 -17.76 20.27 18.88
C ASP A 72 -19.28 20.50 18.94
N ASP A 73 -19.73 21.39 19.81
CA ASP A 73 -21.16 21.67 20.02
C ASP A 73 -21.87 22.22 18.75
N ARG A 74 -21.10 22.73 17.79
CA ARG A 74 -21.60 23.27 16.51
C ARG A 74 -21.68 22.20 15.42
N GLY A 75 -21.12 21.01 15.65
CA GLY A 75 -21.11 19.90 14.71
C GLY A 75 -19.85 19.80 13.84
N TYR A 76 -18.77 20.50 14.17
CA TYR A 76 -17.49 20.33 13.48
C TYR A 76 -16.72 19.14 14.05
N LEU A 77 -16.15 18.31 13.17
CA LEU A 77 -15.36 17.16 13.57
C LEU A 77 -13.91 17.60 13.80
N ARG A 78 -13.34 17.18 14.94
CA ARG A 78 -11.89 17.17 15.16
C ARG A 78 -11.33 15.84 14.70
N VAL A 79 -10.23 15.86 13.97
CA VAL A 79 -9.62 14.66 13.40
C VAL A 79 -8.14 14.56 13.75
N VAL A 80 -7.62 13.35 13.79
CA VAL A 80 -6.17 13.05 13.88
C VAL A 80 -5.72 12.27 12.66
N SER A 81 -4.42 12.30 12.36
CA SER A 81 -3.82 11.47 11.33
C SER A 81 -3.85 9.99 11.70
N VAL A 82 -4.16 9.15 10.71
CA VAL A 82 -3.90 7.71 10.71
C VAL A 82 -2.77 7.46 9.71
N GLY A 83 -1.60 7.07 10.22
CA GLY A 83 -0.36 7.03 9.44
C GLY A 83 0.29 8.41 9.28
N GLU A 84 1.25 8.51 8.35
CA GLU A 84 1.97 9.76 8.09
C GLU A 84 1.17 10.68 7.16
N VAL A 85 0.53 11.70 7.74
CA VAL A 85 -0.25 12.69 7.00
C VAL A 85 0.19 14.10 7.38
N HIS A 86 0.39 14.95 6.37
CA HIS A 86 0.66 16.37 6.58
C HIS A 86 -0.65 17.17 6.62
N ALA A 87 -0.94 17.80 7.77
CA ALA A 87 -2.15 18.60 7.99
C ALA A 87 -2.36 19.68 6.92
N ARG A 88 -1.28 20.34 6.46
CA ARG A 88 -1.36 21.35 5.39
C ARG A 88 -1.93 20.79 4.08
N GLU A 89 -1.69 19.53 3.74
CA GLU A 89 -2.23 18.92 2.51
C GLU A 89 -3.73 18.68 2.57
N CYS A 90 -4.31 18.64 3.77
CA CYS A 90 -5.75 18.42 3.96
C CYS A 90 -6.57 19.69 3.70
N VAL A 91 -5.99 20.88 3.88
CA VAL A 91 -6.74 22.15 3.88
C VAL A 91 -7.45 22.40 2.55
N GLY A 92 -8.77 22.63 2.61
CA GLY A 92 -9.60 22.85 1.43
C GLY A 92 -9.90 21.59 0.62
N GLN A 93 -9.49 20.41 1.09
CA GLN A 93 -9.82 19.13 0.47
C GLN A 93 -11.09 18.54 1.08
N GLU A 94 -11.80 17.74 0.29
CA GLU A 94 -12.86 16.86 0.80
C GLU A 94 -12.23 15.64 1.46
N VAL A 95 -12.74 15.24 2.63
CA VAL A 95 -12.50 13.94 3.24
C VAL A 95 -13.75 13.09 3.01
N ARG A 96 -13.55 11.89 2.48
CA ARG A 96 -14.59 10.85 2.45
C ARG A 96 -14.36 9.89 3.59
N PHE A 97 -15.37 9.69 4.41
CA PHE A 97 -15.35 8.77 5.54
C PHE A 97 -15.79 7.37 5.10
N THR A 98 -15.39 6.35 5.86
CA THR A 98 -15.64 4.94 5.53
C THR A 98 -17.12 4.56 5.59
N ASN A 99 -17.94 5.34 6.31
CA ASN A 99 -19.40 5.20 6.35
C ASN A 99 -20.12 5.97 5.22
N GLY A 100 -19.40 6.62 4.32
CA GLY A 100 -19.94 7.38 3.19
C GLY A 100 -20.19 8.87 3.47
N ALA A 101 -20.00 9.35 4.71
CA ALA A 101 -20.04 10.79 4.98
C ALA A 101 -18.92 11.53 4.22
N VAL A 102 -19.17 12.78 3.88
CA VAL A 102 -18.20 13.66 3.21
C VAL A 102 -18.12 14.96 3.97
N GLY A 103 -16.92 15.48 4.18
CA GLY A 103 -16.74 16.78 4.78
C GLY A 103 -15.57 17.57 4.20
N LEU A 104 -15.60 18.88 4.34
CA LEU A 104 -14.57 19.80 3.86
C LEU A 104 -13.62 20.15 5.02
N VAL A 105 -12.32 20.11 4.77
CA VAL A 105 -11.33 20.48 5.80
C VAL A 105 -11.10 21.99 5.81
N HIS A 106 -11.27 22.58 6.99
CA HIS A 106 -10.96 23.99 7.27
C HIS A 106 -9.75 24.09 8.20
N ALA A 107 -8.93 25.12 7.99
CA ALA A 107 -7.88 25.51 8.92
C ALA A 107 -8.31 26.75 9.71
N ASP A 108 -7.96 26.78 11.00
CA ASP A 108 -8.13 27.97 11.83
C ASP A 108 -7.26 29.12 11.29
N PRO A 109 -7.84 30.25 10.83
CA PRO A 109 -7.07 31.37 10.30
C PRO A 109 -6.15 32.04 11.34
N ALA A 110 -6.40 31.83 12.64
CA ALA A 110 -5.53 32.32 13.71
C ALA A 110 -4.22 31.53 13.83
N LYS A 111 -4.15 30.31 13.29
CA LYS A 111 -2.95 29.46 13.29
C LYS A 111 -2.08 29.80 12.08
N GLN A 112 -0.91 30.38 12.35
CA GLN A 112 0.08 30.76 11.34
C GLN A 112 1.26 29.78 11.33
N GLY A 113 1.91 29.59 10.18
CA GLY A 113 3.12 28.76 10.06
C GLY A 113 2.83 27.30 9.71
N ASP A 114 3.57 26.38 10.34
CA ASP A 114 3.38 24.94 10.15
C ASP A 114 2.09 24.51 10.85
N LEU A 115 1.14 24.03 10.05
CA LEU A 115 -0.16 23.57 10.54
C LEU A 115 -0.04 22.16 11.08
N ASP A 116 -0.66 21.92 12.23
CA ASP A 116 -0.92 20.61 12.81
C ASP A 116 -2.42 20.27 12.73
N PHE A 117 -2.78 19.06 13.15
CA PHE A 117 -4.18 18.62 13.15
C PHE A 117 -5.05 19.37 14.15
N ASP A 118 -4.47 19.95 15.20
CA ASP A 118 -5.20 20.79 16.16
C ASP A 118 -5.70 22.10 15.53
N ALA A 119 -5.07 22.53 14.43
CA ALA A 119 -5.51 23.67 13.63
C ALA A 119 -6.61 23.31 12.61
N LEU A 120 -7.01 22.04 12.49
CA LEU A 120 -7.97 21.59 11.48
C LEU A 120 -9.31 21.21 12.09
N VAL A 121 -10.37 21.44 11.33
CA VAL A 121 -11.70 20.87 11.56
C VAL A 121 -12.29 20.38 10.25
N VAL A 122 -13.15 19.36 10.32
CA VAL A 122 -13.91 18.87 9.16
C VAL A 122 -15.37 19.27 9.29
N ASP A 123 -15.87 20.00 8.29
CA ASP A 123 -17.27 20.40 8.19
C ASP A 123 -18.03 19.38 7.34
N VAL A 124 -18.94 18.64 7.96
CA VAL A 124 -19.84 17.68 7.29
C VAL A 124 -21.22 18.26 7.01
N GLY A 125 -21.43 19.57 7.26
CA GLY A 125 -22.72 20.25 7.12
C GLY A 125 -23.69 20.03 8.29
N ALA A 126 -23.19 19.48 9.40
CA ALA A 126 -23.98 19.24 10.61
C ALA A 126 -24.37 20.55 11.31
N ARG A 127 -25.48 20.52 12.06
CA ARG A 127 -26.00 21.70 12.79
C ARG A 127 -25.83 21.64 14.31
N SER A 128 -25.39 20.50 14.83
CA SER A 128 -25.09 20.29 16.24
C SER A 128 -24.16 19.09 16.40
N ARG A 129 -23.64 18.91 17.63
CA ARG A 129 -22.88 17.72 18.00
C ARG A 129 -23.64 16.42 17.69
N GLU A 130 -24.91 16.34 18.07
CA GLU A 130 -25.72 15.14 17.87
C GLU A 130 -25.97 14.84 16.39
N ASP A 131 -26.01 15.86 15.55
CA ASP A 131 -26.15 15.72 14.11
C ASP A 131 -24.88 15.18 13.47
N ALA A 132 -23.73 15.75 13.83
CA ALA A 132 -22.42 15.27 13.41
C ALA A 132 -22.14 13.85 13.89
N GLU A 133 -22.51 13.49 15.13
CA GLU A 133 -22.35 12.13 15.67
C GLU A 133 -23.14 11.08 14.87
N ARG A 134 -24.31 11.45 14.31
CA ARG A 134 -25.06 10.55 13.41
C ARG A 134 -24.40 10.41 12.04
N MET A 135 -23.71 11.44 11.56
CA MET A 135 -23.08 11.47 10.25
C MET A 135 -21.71 10.79 10.24
N ALA A 136 -20.86 11.11 11.21
CA ALA A 136 -19.50 10.59 11.35
C ALA A 136 -19.14 10.55 12.85
N PRO A 137 -19.54 9.48 13.57
CA PRO A 137 -19.26 9.34 15.00
C PRO A 137 -17.75 9.28 15.28
N ILE A 138 -17.38 9.50 16.55
CA ILE A 138 -15.98 9.34 17.00
C ILE A 138 -15.46 7.94 16.63
N GLY A 139 -14.24 7.88 16.10
CA GLY A 139 -13.60 6.67 15.58
C GLY A 139 -13.85 6.41 14.10
N THR A 140 -14.73 7.17 13.43
CA THR A 140 -14.93 7.04 11.98
C THR A 140 -13.67 7.48 11.25
N ALA A 141 -13.08 6.58 10.47
CA ALA A 141 -11.93 6.88 9.63
C ALA A 141 -12.36 7.49 8.29
N GLY A 142 -11.46 8.24 7.65
CA GLY A 142 -11.65 8.78 6.32
C GLY A 142 -10.32 9.07 5.63
N ALA A 143 -10.37 9.34 4.33
CA ALA A 143 -9.22 9.74 3.55
C ALA A 143 -9.55 10.97 2.71
N VAL A 144 -8.54 11.78 2.40
CA VAL A 144 -8.69 12.89 1.46
C VAL A 144 -9.11 12.34 0.10
N HIS A 145 -10.11 12.96 -0.50
CA HIS A 145 -10.63 12.57 -1.80
C HIS A 145 -9.73 13.07 -2.91
N VAL A 146 -9.03 12.14 -3.56
CA VAL A 146 -8.31 12.38 -4.81
C VAL A 146 -8.78 11.35 -5.83
N PRO A 147 -9.59 11.74 -6.84
CA PRO A 147 -10.12 10.80 -7.82
C PRO A 147 -8.99 10.25 -8.70
N ALA A 148 -9.15 9.00 -9.12
CA ALA A 148 -8.23 8.39 -10.07
C ALA A 148 -8.38 9.03 -11.46
N ALA A 149 -7.26 9.33 -12.12
CA ALA A 149 -7.24 9.75 -13.51
C ALA A 149 -6.06 9.11 -14.25
N THR A 150 -6.15 9.10 -15.58
CA THR A 150 -5.06 8.66 -16.46
C THR A 150 -4.48 9.86 -17.18
N TRP A 151 -3.16 9.95 -17.23
CA TRP A 151 -2.41 10.94 -18.01
C TRP A 151 -1.61 10.25 -19.10
N GLY A 152 -1.79 10.70 -20.34
CA GLY A 152 -1.14 10.06 -21.49
C GLY A 152 -1.52 8.59 -21.62
N GLU A 153 -0.55 7.78 -22.02
CA GLU A 153 -0.80 6.36 -22.31
C GLU A 153 -0.69 5.44 -21.10
N SER A 154 0.20 5.73 -20.13
CA SER A 154 0.58 4.78 -19.07
C SER A 154 0.51 5.32 -17.64
N VAL A 155 0.45 6.64 -17.46
CA VAL A 155 0.53 7.25 -16.13
C VAL A 155 -0.86 7.29 -15.49
N VAL A 156 -0.93 6.85 -14.24
CA VAL A 156 -2.11 6.98 -13.39
C VAL A 156 -1.82 7.95 -12.26
N THR A 157 -2.84 8.70 -11.88
CA THR A 157 -2.82 9.62 -10.74
C THR A 157 -4.02 9.34 -9.84
N GLY A 158 -3.89 9.55 -8.54
CA GLY A 158 -4.95 9.33 -7.56
C GLY A 158 -4.40 9.11 -6.15
N ARG A 159 -5.30 8.87 -5.20
CA ARG A 159 -4.91 8.39 -3.87
C ARG A 159 -4.54 6.92 -3.87
N ALA A 160 -3.83 6.49 -2.83
CA ALA A 160 -3.56 5.09 -2.54
C ALA A 160 -2.87 4.30 -3.68
N LEU A 161 -2.21 4.95 -4.65
CA LEU A 161 -1.39 4.23 -5.63
C LEU A 161 -0.28 3.46 -4.94
N ASP A 162 0.26 4.04 -3.89
CA ASP A 162 0.91 3.38 -2.77
C ASP A 162 -0.19 2.96 -1.76
N ASN A 163 -0.64 1.70 -1.72
CA ASN A 163 -0.10 0.53 -2.43
C ASN A 163 -1.17 -0.33 -3.14
N ARG A 164 -2.23 0.29 -3.67
CA ARG A 164 -3.24 -0.40 -4.48
C ARG A 164 -2.68 -0.94 -5.79
N LEU A 165 -1.66 -0.28 -6.35
CA LEU A 165 -0.98 -0.79 -7.55
C LEU A 165 -0.12 -2.02 -7.22
N GLY A 166 0.56 -2.06 -6.07
CA GLY A 166 1.30 -3.24 -5.63
C GLY A 166 0.40 -4.39 -5.21
N CYS A 167 -0.77 -4.12 -4.64
CA CYS A 167 -1.83 -5.13 -4.46
C CYS A 167 -2.21 -5.79 -5.79
N ALA A 168 -2.39 -5.00 -6.84
CA ALA A 168 -2.70 -5.54 -8.16
C ALA A 168 -1.55 -6.38 -8.74
N VAL A 169 -0.30 -5.93 -8.58
CA VAL A 169 0.89 -6.70 -8.97
C VAL A 169 0.96 -8.02 -8.19
N ALA A 170 0.83 -8.00 -6.88
CA ALA A 170 0.88 -9.19 -6.03
C ALA A 170 -0.20 -10.21 -6.41
N ALA A 171 -1.40 -9.74 -6.75
CA ALA A 171 -2.49 -10.59 -7.22
C ALA A 171 -2.17 -11.28 -8.56
N GLU A 172 -1.61 -10.54 -9.53
CA GLU A 172 -1.23 -11.12 -10.84
C GLU A 172 -0.06 -12.11 -10.70
N VAL A 173 0.94 -11.79 -9.87
CA VAL A 173 2.04 -12.70 -9.54
C VAL A 173 1.49 -13.97 -8.87
N PHE A 174 0.59 -13.84 -7.89
CA PHE A 174 -0.04 -14.98 -7.23
C PHE A 174 -0.74 -15.90 -8.24
N ARG A 175 -1.60 -15.34 -9.10
CA ARG A 175 -2.33 -16.11 -10.12
C ARG A 175 -1.37 -16.84 -11.06
N ASN A 176 -0.28 -16.20 -11.48
CA ASN A 176 0.74 -16.82 -12.33
C ASN A 176 1.43 -18.01 -11.64
N LEU A 177 1.93 -17.81 -10.41
CA LEU A 177 2.63 -18.84 -9.65
C LEU A 177 1.71 -19.99 -9.23
N ALA A 178 0.45 -19.67 -8.89
CA ALA A 178 -0.57 -20.64 -8.53
C ALA A 178 -0.95 -21.54 -9.72
N ALA A 179 -1.07 -20.98 -10.93
CA ALA A 179 -1.32 -21.74 -12.15
C ALA A 179 -0.19 -22.73 -12.48
N ARG A 180 1.02 -22.47 -11.97
CA ARG A 180 2.20 -23.36 -12.09
C ARG A 180 2.28 -24.40 -10.96
N GLY A 181 1.33 -24.41 -10.04
CA GLY A 181 1.28 -25.37 -8.93
C GLY A 181 2.31 -25.11 -7.83
N LEU A 182 2.86 -23.91 -7.72
CA LEU A 182 3.80 -23.57 -6.66
C LEU A 182 3.11 -23.46 -5.30
N ASN A 183 3.85 -23.77 -4.23
CA ASN A 183 3.40 -23.57 -2.84
C ASN A 183 3.49 -22.08 -2.47
N VAL A 184 2.44 -21.32 -2.75
CA VAL A 184 2.44 -19.85 -2.62
C VAL A 184 1.21 -19.34 -1.88
N SER A 185 1.39 -18.31 -1.08
CA SER A 185 0.33 -17.49 -0.51
C SER A 185 0.50 -16.03 -0.93
N VAL A 186 -0.60 -15.32 -1.11
CA VAL A 186 -0.62 -13.86 -1.15
C VAL A 186 -1.33 -13.33 0.09
N ALA A 187 -0.72 -12.36 0.75
CA ALA A 187 -1.27 -11.63 1.86
C ALA A 187 -1.46 -10.17 1.45
N PHE A 188 -2.71 -9.75 1.34
CA PHE A 188 -3.11 -8.36 1.25
C PHE A 188 -3.15 -7.81 2.68
N THR A 189 -2.08 -7.13 3.08
CA THR A 189 -1.81 -6.80 4.47
C THR A 189 -2.55 -5.54 4.93
N ALA A 190 -3.02 -5.55 6.17
CA ALA A 190 -3.67 -4.40 6.81
C ALA A 190 -2.67 -3.60 7.66
N GLN A 191 -3.04 -2.37 8.01
CA GLN A 191 -2.30 -1.54 8.98
C GLN A 191 -0.80 -1.43 8.71
N ASN A 192 -0.41 -1.33 7.44
CA ASN A 192 0.94 -0.94 7.09
C ASN A 192 1.17 0.46 7.63
N ALA A 193 0.44 1.50 7.20
CA ALA A 193 0.77 2.92 7.43
C ALA A 193 0.96 3.34 8.91
N VAL A 194 0.54 2.49 9.85
CA VAL A 194 0.71 2.63 11.31
C VAL A 194 1.75 1.67 11.91
N GLY A 195 2.68 1.17 11.09
CA GLY A 195 3.87 0.40 11.49
C GLY A 195 3.90 -1.08 11.11
N ALA A 196 3.46 -1.47 9.90
CA ALA A 196 3.52 -2.85 9.37
C ALA A 196 2.89 -3.90 10.30
N ARG A 197 1.84 -3.51 11.02
CA ARG A 197 1.38 -4.25 12.22
C ARG A 197 0.86 -5.63 11.86
N ALA A 198 0.09 -5.74 10.78
CA ALA A 198 -0.57 -6.98 10.42
C ALA A 198 0.34 -7.91 9.60
N ALA A 199 1.34 -7.38 8.90
CA ALA A 199 2.27 -8.16 8.09
C ALA A 199 3.06 -9.21 8.89
N GLN A 200 3.47 -8.88 10.12
CA GLN A 200 4.12 -9.83 11.01
C GLN A 200 3.20 -11.01 11.37
N ALA A 201 1.91 -10.75 11.62
CA ALA A 201 0.93 -11.79 11.93
C ALA A 201 0.64 -12.69 10.72
N ALA A 202 0.56 -12.12 9.52
CA ALA A 202 0.46 -12.87 8.27
C ALA A 202 1.67 -13.79 8.07
N ALA A 203 2.90 -13.28 8.24
CA ALA A 203 4.09 -14.12 8.13
C ALA A 203 4.18 -15.18 9.24
N PHE A 204 3.76 -14.85 10.46
CA PHE A 204 3.79 -15.78 11.59
C PHE A 204 2.90 -17.00 11.38
N GLN A 205 1.70 -16.82 10.80
CA GLN A 205 0.79 -17.94 10.55
C GLN A 205 1.13 -18.71 9.26
N LEU A 206 1.75 -18.05 8.28
CA LEU A 206 2.12 -18.64 7.00
C LEU A 206 3.45 -19.41 7.04
N GLU A 207 4.38 -19.00 7.91
CA GLU A 207 5.71 -19.60 8.07
C GLU A 207 6.50 -19.71 6.73
N PRO A 208 6.61 -18.62 5.94
CA PRO A 208 7.25 -18.70 4.64
C PRO A 208 8.77 -18.91 4.76
N ARG A 209 9.37 -19.61 3.79
CA ARG A 209 10.83 -19.63 3.61
C ARG A 209 11.30 -18.39 2.85
N TYR A 210 10.54 -18.00 1.84
CA TYR A 210 10.79 -16.86 0.97
C TYR A 210 9.59 -15.91 1.02
N ALA A 211 9.85 -14.60 1.03
CA ALA A 211 8.79 -13.60 0.89
C ALA A 211 9.18 -12.56 -0.16
N LEU A 212 8.24 -12.19 -1.04
CA LEU A 212 8.36 -11.02 -1.90
C LEU A 212 7.31 -10.00 -1.45
N VAL A 213 7.79 -8.85 -0.98
CA VAL A 213 6.96 -7.70 -0.63
C VAL A 213 6.93 -6.75 -1.82
N ILE A 214 5.74 -6.39 -2.26
CA ILE A 214 5.50 -5.49 -3.38
C ILE A 214 5.06 -4.14 -2.83
N ASP A 215 5.83 -3.10 -3.13
CA ASP A 215 5.63 -1.79 -2.50
C ASP A 215 5.88 -0.59 -3.43
N GLY A 216 5.30 0.57 -3.08
CA GLY A 216 5.63 1.83 -3.72
C GLY A 216 7.03 2.31 -3.29
N ALA A 217 7.80 2.88 -4.23
CA ALA A 217 9.09 3.48 -3.94
C ALA A 217 9.14 4.95 -4.39
N THR A 218 9.50 5.85 -3.48
CA THR A 218 9.45 7.30 -3.73
C THR A 218 10.35 7.72 -4.90
N ALA A 219 9.74 8.31 -5.93
CA ALA A 219 10.43 8.90 -7.07
C ALA A 219 10.42 10.44 -6.98
N ASP A 220 11.61 11.03 -6.92
CA ASP A 220 11.83 12.49 -6.82
C ASP A 220 12.25 13.13 -8.15
N ASP A 221 11.88 12.50 -9.26
CA ASP A 221 12.24 12.86 -10.64
C ASP A 221 11.49 14.09 -11.19
N VAL A 222 10.63 14.73 -10.40
CA VAL A 222 9.88 15.93 -10.81
C VAL A 222 10.80 17.15 -10.90
N PHE A 223 11.65 17.35 -9.91
CA PHE A 223 12.57 18.50 -9.83
C PHE A 223 14.03 18.08 -9.96
N ASN A 224 14.34 16.80 -9.79
CA ASN A 224 15.69 16.28 -9.82
C ASN A 224 15.95 15.48 -11.10
N HIS A 225 16.78 16.02 -12.00
CA HIS A 225 17.21 15.34 -13.22
C HIS A 225 18.21 14.19 -12.97
N GLN A 226 18.79 14.11 -11.78
CA GLN A 226 19.70 13.06 -11.32
C GLN A 226 19.12 12.35 -10.09
N THR A 227 17.89 11.88 -10.22
CA THR A 227 17.20 11.09 -9.18
C THR A 227 17.67 9.62 -9.20
N VAL A 228 17.52 8.97 -8.05
CA VAL A 228 17.78 7.52 -7.89
C VAL A 228 16.66 6.70 -8.54
N LEU A 229 15.40 7.14 -8.39
CA LEU A 229 14.20 6.46 -8.88
C LEU A 229 13.39 7.40 -9.78
N SER A 230 13.01 6.93 -10.96
CA SER A 230 12.18 7.66 -11.93
C SER A 230 11.06 6.78 -12.48
N LEU A 231 9.93 7.40 -12.81
CA LEU A 231 8.83 6.72 -13.50
C LEU A 231 9.25 6.30 -14.92
N GLY A 232 8.72 5.17 -15.38
CA GLY A 232 8.95 4.59 -16.71
C GLY A 232 10.34 3.97 -16.90
N LYS A 233 11.17 3.93 -15.84
CA LYS A 233 12.55 3.40 -15.89
C LYS A 233 12.68 1.97 -15.38
N GLY A 234 11.57 1.30 -15.11
CA GLY A 234 11.53 -0.10 -14.71
C GLY A 234 11.32 -0.29 -13.20
N PRO A 235 11.24 -1.56 -12.77
CA PRO A 235 10.98 -1.92 -11.38
C PRO A 235 12.13 -1.53 -10.45
N VAL A 236 11.82 -1.51 -9.16
CA VAL A 236 12.72 -1.15 -8.08
C VAL A 236 13.06 -2.37 -7.24
N LEU A 237 14.33 -2.55 -6.91
CA LEU A 237 14.79 -3.40 -5.82
C LEU A 237 15.12 -2.51 -4.62
N LYS A 238 14.34 -2.63 -3.55
CA LYS A 238 14.64 -1.98 -2.28
C LYS A 238 15.64 -2.84 -1.52
N VAL A 239 16.89 -2.39 -1.50
CA VAL A 239 18.02 -3.11 -0.89
C VAL A 239 18.01 -2.94 0.64
N MET A 240 17.64 -1.76 1.11
CA MET A 240 17.60 -1.41 2.53
C MET A 240 16.55 -0.34 2.79
N ASP A 241 15.84 -0.50 3.91
CA ASP A 241 15.06 0.54 4.57
C ASP A 241 15.30 0.48 6.10
N ARG A 242 14.50 1.20 6.91
CA ARG A 242 14.66 1.19 8.38
C ARG A 242 14.37 -0.17 9.03
N GLY A 243 13.54 -0.99 8.40
CA GLY A 243 13.08 -2.29 8.91
C GLY A 243 13.80 -3.49 8.29
N THR A 244 14.40 -3.36 7.11
CA THR A 244 15.04 -4.48 6.40
C THR A 244 16.38 -4.13 5.78
N VAL A 245 17.27 -5.12 5.77
CA VAL A 245 18.36 -5.23 4.79
C VAL A 245 18.11 -6.53 4.04
N VAL A 246 17.89 -6.45 2.73
CA VAL A 246 17.57 -7.63 1.92
C VAL A 246 18.74 -8.62 1.93
N PRO A 247 18.52 -9.90 2.28
CA PRO A 247 19.56 -10.91 2.26
C PRO A 247 20.21 -11.05 0.87
N LEU A 248 21.52 -11.33 0.84
CA LEU A 248 22.27 -11.43 -0.43
C LEU A 248 21.72 -12.48 -1.39
N GLU A 249 21.16 -13.59 -0.88
CA GLU A 249 20.48 -14.60 -1.69
C GLU A 249 19.31 -13.97 -2.48
N GLY A 250 18.44 -13.25 -1.78
CA GLY A 250 17.30 -12.54 -2.36
C GLY A 250 17.73 -11.48 -3.38
N LYS A 251 18.68 -10.61 -3.00
CA LYS A 251 19.23 -9.59 -3.89
C LYS A 251 19.78 -10.20 -5.20
N ARG A 252 20.61 -11.24 -5.10
CA ARG A 252 21.22 -11.90 -6.27
C ARG A 252 20.17 -12.58 -7.15
N ALA A 253 19.10 -13.12 -6.55
CA ALA A 253 18.02 -13.72 -7.31
C ALA A 253 17.28 -12.68 -8.16
N VAL A 254 17.04 -11.49 -7.60
CA VAL A 254 16.42 -10.37 -8.34
C VAL A 254 17.33 -9.87 -9.46
N GLU A 255 18.62 -9.65 -9.18
CA GLU A 255 19.59 -9.19 -10.18
C GLU A 255 19.68 -10.17 -11.35
N LYS A 256 19.79 -11.47 -11.07
CA LYS A 256 19.81 -12.52 -12.09
C LYS A 256 18.50 -12.61 -12.87
N ALA A 257 17.36 -12.41 -12.21
CA ALA A 257 16.06 -12.37 -12.86
C ALA A 257 15.94 -11.17 -13.81
N ALA A 258 16.37 -9.99 -13.38
CA ALA A 258 16.41 -8.78 -14.19
C ALA A 258 17.31 -8.93 -15.41
N ASP A 259 18.52 -9.49 -15.23
CA ASP A 259 19.46 -9.78 -16.32
C ASP A 259 18.85 -10.72 -17.36
N ARG A 260 18.17 -11.79 -16.92
CA ARG A 260 17.51 -12.76 -17.82
C ARG A 260 16.38 -12.10 -18.63
N LEU A 261 15.69 -11.13 -18.04
CA LEU A 261 14.61 -10.40 -18.70
C LEU A 261 15.09 -9.17 -19.50
N ASN A 262 16.39 -8.85 -19.45
CA ASN A 262 16.95 -7.59 -19.97
C ASN A 262 16.21 -6.34 -19.43
N LEU A 263 15.83 -6.37 -18.15
CA LEU A 263 15.16 -5.26 -17.48
C LEU A 263 16.18 -4.34 -16.80
N LEU A 264 15.99 -3.03 -16.98
CA LEU A 264 16.70 -2.05 -16.17
C LEU A 264 16.12 -2.06 -14.76
N LEU A 265 16.96 -2.41 -13.78
CA LEU A 265 16.60 -2.44 -12.38
C LEU A 265 17.05 -1.14 -11.69
N GLN A 266 16.13 -0.49 -10.98
CA GLN A 266 16.44 0.66 -10.13
C GLN A 266 16.69 0.18 -8.70
N TYR A 267 17.60 0.82 -7.96
CA TYR A 267 17.96 0.40 -6.60
C TYR A 267 17.54 1.47 -5.59
N GLU A 268 16.80 1.07 -4.57
CA GLU A 268 16.47 1.94 -3.43
C GLU A 268 17.30 1.54 -2.21
N VAL A 269 17.98 2.52 -1.62
CA VAL A 269 18.67 2.42 -0.34
C VAL A 269 18.21 3.60 0.50
N SER A 270 17.24 3.38 1.37
CA SER A 270 16.58 4.45 2.13
C SER A 270 16.91 4.37 3.62
N ARG A 271 17.10 5.53 4.25
CA ARG A 271 17.28 5.65 5.71
C ARG A 271 15.97 6.01 6.42
N GLU A 272 14.96 6.40 5.67
CA GLU A 272 13.71 6.98 6.17
C GLU A 272 12.53 6.06 5.92
N ALA A 273 12.49 5.41 4.76
CA ALA A 273 11.44 4.47 4.40
C ALA A 273 11.38 3.28 5.37
N TRP A 274 10.23 2.65 5.41
CA TRP A 274 9.99 1.40 6.09
C TRP A 274 8.91 0.65 5.29
N SER A 275 8.83 -0.66 5.46
CA SER A 275 7.90 -1.51 4.71
C SER A 275 7.51 -2.75 5.51
N ASP A 276 6.53 -3.49 5.02
CA ASP A 276 6.15 -4.81 5.56
C ASP A 276 7.31 -5.81 5.55
N THR A 277 8.32 -5.59 4.70
CA THR A 277 9.49 -6.47 4.55
C THR A 277 10.22 -6.68 5.86
N GLY A 278 10.41 -5.63 6.67
CA GLY A 278 11.08 -5.77 7.97
C GLY A 278 10.28 -6.62 8.96
N ALA A 279 8.96 -6.40 9.02
CA ALA A 279 8.06 -7.16 9.89
C ALA A 279 7.99 -8.64 9.50
N ILE A 280 7.93 -8.92 8.19
CA ILE A 280 7.90 -10.28 7.64
C ILE A 280 9.25 -10.98 7.84
N GLN A 281 10.37 -10.30 7.56
CA GLN A 281 11.72 -10.86 7.69
C GLN A 281 12.02 -11.33 9.11
N LEU A 282 11.45 -10.67 10.13
CA LEU A 282 11.67 -10.97 11.54
C LEU A 282 10.61 -11.91 12.15
N ALA A 283 9.63 -12.38 11.36
CA ALA A 283 8.63 -13.30 11.88
C ALA A 283 9.25 -14.67 12.20
N ARG A 284 8.98 -15.18 13.41
CA ARG A 284 9.50 -16.46 13.94
C ARG A 284 11.04 -16.56 13.89
N ALA A 285 11.57 -17.50 13.11
CA ALA A 285 13.01 -17.69 12.91
C ALA A 285 13.58 -16.80 11.80
N GLY A 286 12.71 -16.02 11.15
CA GLY A 286 12.99 -15.21 9.98
C GLY A 286 12.87 -15.95 8.66
N CYS A 287 12.81 -15.19 7.57
CA CYS A 287 12.75 -15.70 6.20
C CYS A 287 13.59 -14.84 5.25
N VAL A 288 13.87 -15.35 4.05
CA VAL A 288 14.48 -14.54 2.99
C VAL A 288 13.39 -13.66 2.38
N ALA A 289 13.21 -12.47 2.96
CA ALA A 289 12.30 -11.44 2.46
C ALA A 289 13.00 -10.51 1.47
N VAL A 290 12.35 -10.25 0.34
CA VAL A 290 12.82 -9.39 -0.74
C VAL A 290 11.78 -8.31 -0.98
N ALA A 291 12.21 -7.05 -0.99
CA ALA A 291 11.35 -5.92 -1.31
C ALA A 291 11.52 -5.52 -2.78
N LEU A 292 10.46 -5.69 -3.55
CA LEU A 292 10.37 -5.24 -4.93
C LEU A 292 9.32 -4.14 -5.03
N GLY A 293 9.47 -3.23 -5.98
CA GLY A 293 8.55 -2.12 -6.08
C GLY A 293 8.50 -1.46 -7.43
N TYR A 294 7.73 -0.38 -7.48
CA TYR A 294 7.58 0.47 -8.64
C TYR A 294 7.72 1.94 -8.21
N PRO A 295 8.21 2.82 -9.10
CA PRO A 295 8.38 4.23 -8.78
C PRO A 295 7.03 4.93 -8.60
N VAL A 296 6.89 5.69 -7.51
CA VAL A 296 5.71 6.50 -7.19
C VAL A 296 6.16 7.91 -6.81
N ARG A 297 5.69 8.92 -7.54
CA ARG A 297 5.87 10.32 -7.11
C ARG A 297 4.92 10.61 -5.96
N ARG A 298 5.46 11.28 -4.94
CA ARG A 298 4.75 11.61 -3.69
C ARG A 298 4.16 10.37 -3.00
N ALA A 299 4.90 9.26 -2.96
CA ALA A 299 4.53 8.09 -2.16
C ALA A 299 4.21 8.50 -0.71
N GLY A 300 3.23 7.84 -0.08
CA GLY A 300 2.69 8.25 1.22
C GLY A 300 1.84 9.53 1.25
N ALA A 301 1.82 10.37 0.20
CA ALA A 301 0.96 11.56 0.15
C ALA A 301 -0.44 11.24 -0.42
N PHE A 302 -1.43 12.13 -0.26
CA PHE A 302 -2.78 11.84 -0.74
C PHE A 302 -2.92 11.79 -2.26
N ALA A 303 -2.13 12.56 -3.00
CA ALA A 303 -2.17 12.61 -4.47
C ALA A 303 -0.82 12.16 -5.02
N MET A 304 -0.84 10.99 -5.65
CA MET A 304 0.34 10.28 -6.13
C MET A 304 0.28 10.13 -7.64
N THR A 305 1.41 9.82 -8.28
CA THR A 305 1.42 9.35 -9.67
C THR A 305 2.37 8.17 -9.86
N ALA A 306 1.97 7.20 -10.67
CA ALA A 306 2.76 6.03 -11.01
C ALA A 306 2.61 5.69 -12.50
N ASP A 307 3.60 5.01 -13.08
CA ASP A 307 3.53 4.50 -14.45
C ASP A 307 3.15 3.01 -14.43
N ILE A 308 2.03 2.66 -15.07
CA ILE A 308 1.53 1.28 -15.11
C ILE A 308 2.52 0.33 -15.81
N SER A 309 3.33 0.82 -16.75
CA SER A 309 4.32 -0.02 -17.44
C SER A 309 5.44 -0.51 -16.51
N ASP A 310 5.77 0.24 -15.46
CA ASP A 310 6.72 -0.22 -14.44
C ASP A 310 6.12 -1.36 -13.61
N ALA A 311 4.84 -1.27 -13.25
CA ALA A 311 4.12 -2.30 -12.52
C ALA A 311 3.91 -3.58 -13.35
N GLU A 312 3.65 -3.46 -14.65
CA GLU A 312 3.56 -4.61 -15.55
C GLU A 312 4.91 -5.35 -15.66
N ARG A 313 6.01 -4.62 -15.82
CA ARG A 313 7.36 -5.20 -15.80
C ARG A 313 7.74 -5.79 -14.45
N LEU A 314 7.20 -5.24 -13.37
CA LEU A 314 7.40 -5.76 -12.01
C LEU A 314 6.75 -7.13 -11.82
N VAL A 315 5.61 -7.41 -12.44
CA VAL A 315 5.00 -8.76 -12.43
C VAL A 315 5.98 -9.76 -13.03
N ASP A 316 6.55 -9.46 -14.20
CA ASP A 316 7.51 -10.33 -14.88
C ASP A 316 8.77 -10.56 -14.02
N LEU A 317 9.31 -9.47 -13.43
CA LEU A 317 10.47 -9.55 -12.55
C LEU A 317 10.19 -10.40 -11.30
N ALA A 318 9.04 -10.23 -10.66
CA ALA A 318 8.67 -10.96 -9.46
C ALA A 318 8.53 -12.47 -9.74
N VAL A 319 7.84 -12.85 -10.82
CA VAL A 319 7.74 -14.25 -11.25
C VAL A 319 9.13 -14.84 -11.55
N ALA A 320 9.96 -14.11 -12.30
CA ALA A 320 11.32 -14.53 -12.62
C ALA A 320 12.24 -14.65 -11.39
N THR A 321 12.05 -13.78 -10.40
CA THR A 321 12.77 -13.83 -9.12
C THR A 321 12.43 -15.10 -8.36
N VAL A 322 11.14 -15.45 -8.29
CA VAL A 322 10.67 -16.68 -7.63
C VAL A 322 11.28 -17.92 -8.28
N GLU A 323 11.27 -18.02 -9.60
CA GLU A 323 11.95 -19.12 -10.29
C GLU A 323 13.42 -19.21 -9.90
N THR A 324 14.10 -18.07 -9.85
CA THR A 324 15.53 -18.03 -9.51
C THR A 324 15.79 -18.47 -8.07
N LEU A 325 14.88 -18.18 -7.13
CA LEU A 325 14.97 -18.61 -5.73
C LEU A 325 14.70 -20.12 -5.55
N LEU A 326 13.82 -20.69 -6.38
CA LEU A 326 13.42 -22.08 -6.27
C LEU A 326 14.35 -23.06 -7.01
N GLY A 327 15.15 -22.56 -7.96
CA GLY A 327 16.09 -23.35 -8.76
C GLY A 327 15.51 -23.85 -10.07
#